data_AF-A0A6I6AGI1-F1
#
_entry.id   AF-A0A6I6AGI1-F1
#
_cell.length_a   1.000
_cell.length_b   1.000
_cell.length_c   1.000
_cell.angle_alpha   90.00
_cell.angle_beta   90.00
_cell.angle_gamma   90.00
#
_symmetry.space_group_name_H-M   'P 1'
#
loop_
_entity.id
_entity.type
_entity.pdbx_description
1 polymer ?
#
loop_
_entity_poly.entity_id
_entity_poly.type
_entity_poly.pdbx_seq_one_letter_code
_entity_poly.pdbx_strand_id
1 'polypeptide(L)'
;MIKKAIKATGRPYQQLVDQLENEWKKLDADWSECQHLLKSGKKNRLINSAIILTQIYAAFGLKPELRWLSLPDKLLNHEIDSIRNRLTAFLNKETTDRIAHALGELKDLYGKDEQRTDAVEEAIATGGLVLITTEGKAYWEKRVILNGMKGKLWELLLLLGQNARRHSCVGEIDLYPDADVSGSAMGTAWNRLKKQLPVTLWKMVQKGRESKTYILKLDSSQIHIF
;
A
#
# COMPACT_ATOMS: atom_id res chain seq x y z
N MET A 1 -9.53 -79.91 -15.89
CA MET A 1 -8.55 -78.93 -16.42
C MET A 1 -8.84 -77.48 -16.03
N ILE A 2 -10.07 -77.10 -15.63
CA ILE A 2 -10.44 -75.69 -15.35
C ILE A 2 -9.83 -75.13 -14.04
N LYS A 3 -9.56 -75.96 -13.03
CA LYS A 3 -8.96 -75.52 -11.75
C LYS A 3 -7.47 -75.13 -11.83
N LYS A 4 -6.75 -75.49 -12.91
CA LYS A 4 -5.34 -75.11 -13.11
C LYS A 4 -5.19 -73.76 -13.81
N ALA A 5 -6.17 -73.35 -14.62
CA ALA A 5 -6.16 -72.07 -15.34
C ALA A 5 -6.46 -70.88 -14.39
N ILE A 6 -7.36 -71.04 -13.42
CA ILE A 6 -7.74 -69.97 -12.47
C ILE A 6 -6.63 -69.67 -11.46
N LYS A 7 -5.77 -70.67 -11.15
CA LYS A 7 -4.59 -70.48 -10.28
C LYS A 7 -3.43 -69.74 -10.95
N ALA A 8 -3.39 -69.71 -12.29
CA ALA A 8 -2.36 -69.03 -13.07
C ALA A 8 -2.71 -67.57 -13.36
N THR A 9 -4.00 -67.20 -13.38
CA THR A 9 -4.48 -65.84 -13.69
C THR A 9 -4.83 -64.99 -12.46
N GLY A 10 -5.09 -65.59 -11.29
CA GLY A 10 -5.40 -64.85 -10.06
C GLY A 10 -4.24 -64.06 -9.46
N ARG A 11 -3.01 -64.62 -9.50
CA ARG A 11 -1.79 -63.93 -9.06
C ARG A 11 -1.43 -62.71 -9.89
N PRO A 12 -1.41 -62.76 -11.24
CA PRO A 12 -1.13 -61.58 -12.04
C PRO A 12 -2.23 -60.52 -11.94
N TYR A 13 -3.50 -60.90 -11.76
CA TYR A 13 -4.58 -59.92 -11.57
C TYR A 13 -4.50 -59.19 -10.22
N GLN A 14 -4.26 -59.91 -9.12
CA GLN A 14 -4.06 -59.28 -7.80
C GLN A 14 -2.81 -58.40 -7.78
N GLN A 15 -1.71 -58.84 -8.41
CA GLN A 15 -0.52 -58.00 -8.57
C GLN A 15 -0.79 -56.72 -9.38
N LEU A 16 -1.66 -56.78 -10.39
CA LEU A 16 -2.02 -55.62 -11.21
C LEU A 16 -2.92 -54.63 -10.44
N VAL A 17 -3.83 -55.14 -9.60
CA VAL A 17 -4.65 -54.32 -8.70
C VAL A 17 -3.79 -53.67 -7.63
N ASP A 18 -2.88 -54.42 -7.00
CA ASP A 18 -1.94 -53.88 -6.00
C ASP A 18 -0.98 -52.85 -6.62
N GLN A 19 -0.56 -53.05 -7.88
CA GLN A 19 0.23 -52.07 -8.63
C GLN A 19 -0.55 -50.79 -8.90
N LEU A 20 -1.79 -50.90 -9.40
CA LEU A 20 -2.66 -49.74 -9.65
C LEU A 20 -2.98 -48.98 -8.36
N GLU A 21 -3.20 -49.68 -7.24
CA GLU A 21 -3.47 -49.04 -5.96
C GLU A 21 -2.23 -48.32 -5.41
N ASN A 22 -1.04 -48.88 -5.61
CA ASN A 22 0.22 -48.23 -5.26
C ASN A 22 0.54 -47.03 -6.17
N GLU A 23 0.26 -47.13 -7.47
CA GLU A 23 0.38 -46.02 -8.41
C GLU A 23 -0.60 -44.89 -8.07
N TRP A 24 -1.82 -45.22 -7.66
CA TRP A 24 -2.79 -44.24 -7.17
C TRP A 24 -2.34 -43.54 -5.89
N LYS A 25 -1.83 -44.30 -4.90
CA LYS A 25 -1.28 -43.72 -3.67
C LYS A 25 -0.08 -42.83 -3.94
N LYS A 26 0.77 -43.22 -4.90
CA LYS A 26 1.92 -42.42 -5.32
C LYS A 26 1.48 -41.14 -6.03
N LEU A 27 0.51 -41.22 -6.95
CA LEU A 27 -0.05 -40.06 -7.64
C LEU A 27 -0.70 -39.08 -6.64
N ASP A 28 -1.42 -39.57 -5.64
CA ASP A 28 -2.07 -38.74 -4.61
C ASP A 28 -1.04 -38.07 -3.69
N ALA A 29 0.05 -38.77 -3.36
CA ALA A 29 1.20 -38.20 -2.64
C ALA A 29 1.92 -37.13 -3.48
N ASP A 30 2.25 -37.43 -4.74
CA ASP A 30 2.91 -36.51 -5.67
C ASP A 30 2.04 -35.27 -5.93
N TRP A 31 0.71 -35.44 -6.03
CA TRP A 31 -0.25 -34.36 -6.16
C TRP A 31 -0.33 -33.50 -4.90
N SER A 32 -0.35 -34.12 -3.72
CA SER A 32 -0.33 -33.43 -2.43
C SER A 32 0.97 -32.65 -2.23
N GLU A 33 2.10 -33.21 -2.65
CA GLU A 33 3.41 -32.55 -2.65
C GLU A 33 3.43 -31.37 -3.64
N CYS A 34 2.91 -31.55 -4.85
CA CYS A 34 2.74 -30.47 -5.82
C CYS A 34 1.87 -29.34 -5.27
N GLN A 35 0.74 -29.66 -4.62
CA GLN A 35 -0.09 -28.65 -3.96
C GLN A 35 0.64 -27.95 -2.82
N HIS A 36 1.42 -28.68 -2.04
CA HIS A 36 2.22 -28.11 -0.96
C HIS A 36 3.31 -27.18 -1.50
N LEU A 37 4.03 -27.57 -2.56
CA LEU A 37 5.03 -26.74 -3.25
C LEU A 37 4.40 -25.50 -3.91
N LEU A 38 3.20 -25.65 -4.48
CA LEU A 38 2.43 -24.53 -5.00
C LEU A 38 1.97 -23.58 -3.89
N LYS A 39 1.64 -24.06 -2.69
CA LYS A 39 1.21 -23.22 -1.55
C LYS A 39 2.37 -22.67 -0.70
N SER A 40 3.56 -23.27 -0.73
CA SER A 40 4.67 -22.96 0.17
C SER A 40 5.59 -21.84 -0.33
N GLY A 41 5.56 -21.51 -1.62
CA GLY A 41 6.34 -20.39 -2.17
C GLY A 41 5.69 -19.03 -1.89
N LYS A 42 6.43 -18.09 -1.28
CA LYS A 42 5.98 -16.70 -1.07
C LYS A 42 5.43 -16.06 -2.36
N LYS A 43 6.05 -16.35 -3.51
CA LYS A 43 5.61 -15.87 -4.82
C LYS A 43 4.25 -16.45 -5.25
N ASN A 44 3.99 -17.73 -4.98
CA ASN A 44 2.72 -18.36 -5.35
C ASN A 44 1.57 -17.91 -4.45
N ARG A 45 1.83 -17.65 -3.17
CA ARG A 45 0.83 -17.03 -2.27
C ARG A 45 0.38 -15.68 -2.81
N LEU A 46 1.34 -14.84 -3.20
CA LEU A 46 1.05 -13.54 -3.83
C LEU A 46 0.26 -13.67 -5.14
N ILE A 47 0.63 -14.60 -6.01
CA ILE A 47 -0.11 -14.87 -7.25
C ILE A 47 -1.55 -15.29 -6.93
N ASN A 48 -1.75 -16.20 -5.97
CA ASN A 48 -3.08 -16.65 -5.57
C ASN A 48 -3.90 -15.51 -4.95
N SER A 49 -3.29 -14.68 -4.11
CA SER A 49 -3.90 -13.50 -3.50
C SER A 49 -4.32 -12.47 -4.57
N ALA A 50 -3.49 -12.23 -5.58
CA ALA A 50 -3.81 -11.37 -6.71
C ALA A 50 -4.96 -11.93 -7.58
N ILE A 51 -4.98 -13.24 -7.82
CA ILE A 51 -6.06 -13.91 -8.55
C ILE A 51 -7.39 -13.75 -7.80
N ILE A 52 -7.41 -14.03 -6.49
CA ILE A 52 -8.61 -13.94 -5.66
C ILE A 52 -9.18 -12.51 -5.67
N LEU A 53 -8.32 -11.49 -5.53
CA LEU A 53 -8.77 -10.10 -5.53
C LEU A 53 -9.22 -9.62 -6.90
N THR A 54 -8.59 -10.10 -7.98
CA THR A 54 -9.04 -9.85 -9.35
C THR A 54 -10.42 -10.45 -9.60
N GLN A 55 -10.67 -11.67 -9.12
CA GLN A 55 -11.97 -12.33 -9.22
C GLN A 55 -13.06 -11.55 -8.46
N ILE A 56 -12.74 -11.01 -7.28
CA ILE A 56 -13.66 -10.16 -6.50
C ILE A 56 -13.93 -8.85 -7.22
N TYR A 57 -12.89 -8.19 -7.74
CA TYR A 57 -13.03 -6.96 -8.52
C TYR A 57 -13.89 -7.17 -9.75
N ALA A 58 -13.67 -8.26 -10.50
CA ALA A 58 -14.47 -8.62 -11.66
C ALA A 58 -15.94 -8.92 -11.28
N ALA A 59 -16.16 -9.58 -10.14
CA ALA A 59 -17.51 -9.98 -9.68
C ALA A 59 -18.31 -8.84 -9.04
N PHE A 60 -17.69 -7.91 -8.32
CA PHE A 60 -18.40 -6.91 -7.50
C PHE A 60 -18.03 -5.46 -7.80
N GLY A 61 -17.09 -5.21 -8.71
CA GLY A 61 -16.76 -3.86 -9.16
C GLY A 61 -17.94 -3.18 -9.85
N LEU A 62 -18.10 -1.87 -9.64
CA LEU A 62 -19.17 -1.07 -10.27
C LEU A 62 -19.05 -1.03 -11.80
N LYS A 63 -17.81 -0.96 -12.32
CA LYS A 63 -17.44 -1.04 -13.74
C LYS A 63 -16.02 -1.62 -13.86
N PRO A 64 -15.86 -2.95 -13.73
CA PRO A 64 -14.54 -3.54 -13.76
C PRO A 64 -13.95 -3.46 -15.17
N GLU A 65 -12.79 -2.82 -15.32
CA GLU A 65 -12.06 -2.85 -16.58
C GLU A 65 -11.31 -4.17 -16.68
N LEU A 66 -11.72 -5.04 -17.61
CA LEU A 66 -11.18 -6.41 -17.76
C LEU A 66 -10.51 -6.66 -19.11
N ARG A 67 -10.40 -5.63 -19.96
CA ARG A 67 -9.81 -5.75 -21.32
C ARG A 67 -8.35 -6.21 -21.28
N TRP A 68 -7.62 -5.87 -20.21
CA TRP A 68 -6.25 -6.30 -19.98
C TRP A 68 -6.09 -7.81 -19.82
N LEU A 69 -7.16 -8.54 -19.47
CA LEU A 69 -7.14 -10.01 -19.42
C LEU A 69 -7.09 -10.64 -20.82
N SER A 70 -7.35 -9.87 -21.89
CA SER A 70 -7.36 -10.35 -23.28
C SER A 70 -8.27 -11.56 -23.51
N LEU A 71 -9.33 -11.69 -22.71
CA LEU A 71 -10.31 -12.76 -22.80
C LEU A 71 -11.54 -12.31 -23.61
N PRO A 72 -12.19 -13.20 -24.37
CA PRO A 72 -13.44 -12.90 -25.05
C PRO A 72 -14.55 -12.48 -24.08
N ASP A 73 -15.28 -11.40 -24.39
CA ASP A 73 -16.34 -10.84 -23.53
C ASP A 73 -17.42 -11.87 -23.16
N LYS A 74 -17.72 -12.80 -24.07
CA LYS A 74 -18.69 -13.89 -23.81
C LYS A 74 -18.25 -14.82 -22.68
N LEU A 75 -16.95 -15.11 -22.59
CA LEU A 75 -16.38 -15.93 -21.52
C LEU A 75 -16.31 -15.14 -20.22
N LEU A 76 -15.90 -13.87 -20.28
CA LEU A 76 -15.85 -12.99 -19.11
C LEU A 76 -17.21 -12.87 -18.42
N ASN A 77 -18.28 -12.59 -19.17
CA ASN A 77 -19.60 -12.41 -18.58
C ASN A 77 -20.13 -13.68 -17.89
N HIS A 78 -19.97 -14.85 -18.52
CA HIS A 78 -20.36 -16.13 -17.94
C HIS A 78 -19.56 -16.45 -16.66
N GLU A 79 -18.24 -16.26 -16.70
CA GLU A 79 -17.37 -16.54 -15.56
C GLU A 79 -17.57 -15.55 -14.41
N ILE A 80 -17.84 -14.27 -14.69
CA ILE A 80 -18.13 -13.25 -13.67
C ILE A 80 -19.38 -13.63 -12.86
N ASP A 81 -20.45 -14.05 -13.53
CA ASP A 81 -21.68 -14.47 -12.85
C ASP A 81 -21.47 -15.77 -12.06
N SER A 82 -20.70 -16.72 -12.58
CA SER A 82 -20.30 -17.94 -11.89
C SER A 82 -19.46 -17.65 -10.63
N ILE A 83 -18.47 -16.76 -10.72
CA ILE A 83 -17.63 -16.32 -9.60
C ILE A 83 -18.48 -15.60 -8.55
N ARG A 84 -19.36 -14.69 -8.98
CA ARG A 84 -20.27 -13.96 -8.08
C ARG A 84 -21.14 -14.95 -7.32
N ASN A 85 -21.76 -15.90 -8.01
CA ASN A 85 -22.61 -16.93 -7.40
C ASN A 85 -21.84 -17.82 -6.43
N ARG A 86 -20.59 -18.20 -6.74
CA ARG A 86 -19.74 -18.95 -5.80
C ARG A 86 -19.41 -18.12 -4.56
N LEU A 87 -19.10 -16.84 -4.71
CA LEU A 87 -18.74 -15.97 -3.59
C LEU A 87 -19.96 -15.62 -2.72
N THR A 88 -21.15 -15.46 -3.30
CA THR A 88 -22.39 -15.23 -2.54
C THR A 88 -22.97 -16.48 -1.92
N ALA A 89 -22.91 -17.64 -2.62
CA ALA A 89 -23.37 -18.93 -2.08
C ALA A 89 -22.45 -19.45 -0.96
N PHE A 90 -21.16 -19.07 -0.97
CA PHE A 90 -20.17 -19.41 0.05
C PHE A 90 -19.73 -18.19 0.87
N LEU A 91 -20.67 -17.47 1.48
CA LEU A 91 -20.40 -16.63 2.67
C LEU A 91 -20.01 -17.49 3.90
N ASN A 92 -19.20 -18.52 3.67
CA ASN A 92 -18.52 -19.28 4.70
C ASN A 92 -17.35 -18.44 5.20
N LYS A 93 -17.13 -18.49 6.52
CA LYS A 93 -16.00 -17.85 7.22
C LYS A 93 -14.66 -18.06 6.50
N GLU A 94 -14.46 -19.22 5.88
CA GLU A 94 -13.27 -19.55 5.11
C GLU A 94 -13.04 -18.63 3.88
N THR A 95 -14.10 -18.28 3.14
CA THR A 95 -14.00 -17.37 1.99
C THR A 95 -13.59 -15.98 2.47
N THR A 96 -14.23 -15.49 3.54
CA THR A 96 -13.91 -14.19 4.14
C THR A 96 -12.49 -14.15 4.69
N ASP A 97 -12.04 -15.21 5.36
CA ASP A 97 -10.68 -15.34 5.88
C ASP A 97 -9.63 -15.36 4.74
N ARG A 98 -9.92 -16.03 3.62
CA ARG A 98 -9.06 -16.02 2.42
C ARG A 98 -8.95 -14.63 1.79
N ILE A 99 -10.04 -13.87 1.75
CA ILE A 99 -10.05 -12.49 1.24
C ILE A 99 -9.24 -11.58 2.16
N ALA A 100 -9.45 -11.68 3.47
CA ALA A 100 -8.71 -10.91 4.47
C ALA A 100 -7.20 -11.21 4.40
N HIS A 101 -6.84 -12.48 4.23
CA HIS A 101 -5.46 -12.89 4.06
C HIS A 101 -4.84 -12.33 2.78
N ALA A 102 -5.56 -12.42 1.64
CA ALA A 102 -5.11 -11.88 0.36
C ALA A 102 -4.89 -10.35 0.40
N LEU A 103 -5.79 -9.61 1.07
CA LEU A 103 -5.64 -8.17 1.31
C LEU A 103 -4.42 -7.87 2.20
N GLY A 104 -4.18 -8.68 3.23
CA GLY A 104 -3.02 -8.56 4.10
C GLY A 104 -1.70 -8.75 3.36
N GLU A 105 -1.60 -9.78 2.52
CA GLU A 105 -0.39 -10.05 1.74
C GLU A 105 -0.08 -8.96 0.69
N LEU A 106 -1.11 -8.35 0.08
CA LEU A 106 -0.92 -7.24 -0.86
C LEU A 106 -0.63 -5.92 -0.16
N LYS A 107 -1.12 -5.69 1.06
CA LYS A 107 -0.70 -4.54 1.88
C LYS A 107 0.81 -4.54 2.12
N ASP A 108 1.42 -5.71 2.32
CA ASP A 108 2.87 -5.83 2.52
C ASP A 108 3.67 -5.59 1.22
N LEU A 109 3.05 -5.78 0.05
CA LEU A 109 3.61 -5.41 -1.26
C LEU A 109 3.53 -3.91 -1.52
N TYR A 110 2.35 -3.31 -1.29
CA TYR A 110 2.15 -1.87 -1.52
C TYR A 110 2.70 -0.99 -0.38
N GLY A 111 2.98 -1.57 0.78
CA GLY A 111 3.56 -0.88 1.93
C GLY A 111 5.06 -0.62 1.81
N LYS A 112 5.74 -1.09 0.75
CA LYS A 112 7.18 -0.88 0.52
C LYS A 112 7.43 0.16 -0.57
N ASP A 113 7.78 1.36 -0.10
CA ASP A 113 8.58 2.44 -0.71
C ASP A 113 8.22 3.04 -2.09
N GLU A 114 7.68 2.31 -3.06
CA GLU A 114 7.50 2.83 -4.42
C GLU A 114 6.34 3.84 -4.51
N GLN A 115 5.17 3.54 -3.94
CA GLN A 115 4.02 4.48 -3.96
C GLN A 115 4.28 5.78 -3.18
N ARG A 116 5.11 5.73 -2.12
CA ARG A 116 5.48 6.94 -1.38
C ARG A 116 6.45 7.79 -2.20
N THR A 117 7.35 7.16 -2.94
CA THR A 117 8.28 7.85 -3.84
C THR A 117 7.51 8.49 -4.99
N ASP A 118 6.57 7.77 -5.61
CA ASP A 118 5.73 8.30 -6.69
C ASP A 118 4.86 9.49 -6.23
N ALA A 119 4.22 9.38 -5.07
CA ALA A 119 3.39 10.46 -4.52
C ALA A 119 4.23 11.69 -4.12
N VAL A 120 5.44 11.48 -3.61
CA VAL A 120 6.39 12.56 -3.30
C VAL A 120 6.86 13.23 -4.59
N GLU A 121 7.23 12.47 -5.62
CA GLU A 121 7.64 12.99 -6.92
C GLU A 121 6.52 13.77 -7.62
N GLU A 122 5.29 13.24 -7.60
CA GLU A 122 4.11 13.92 -8.12
C GLU A 122 3.86 15.24 -7.37
N ALA A 123 3.90 15.22 -6.04
CA ALA A 123 3.77 16.42 -5.22
C ALA A 123 4.89 17.44 -5.46
N ILE A 124 6.13 17.00 -5.72
CA ILE A 124 7.22 17.89 -6.11
C ILE A 124 6.93 18.49 -7.48
N ALA A 125 6.41 17.70 -8.42
CA ALA A 125 6.11 18.13 -9.79
C ALA A 125 4.99 19.17 -9.88
N THR A 126 4.02 19.18 -8.94
CA THR A 126 3.01 20.25 -8.84
C THR A 126 3.62 21.61 -8.49
N GLY A 127 4.80 21.63 -7.88
CA GLY A 127 5.52 22.84 -7.48
C GLY A 127 5.06 23.46 -6.16
N GLY A 128 4.21 22.77 -5.41
CA GLY A 128 3.80 23.17 -4.06
C GLY A 128 4.90 23.02 -3.00
N LEU A 129 4.55 23.31 -1.75
CA LEU A 129 5.39 23.04 -0.60
C LEU A 129 5.29 21.57 -0.23
N VAL A 130 6.41 20.85 -0.35
CA VAL A 130 6.50 19.44 0.02
C VAL A 130 7.45 19.30 1.21
N LEU A 131 6.97 18.68 2.29
CA LEU A 131 7.76 18.43 3.50
C LEU A 131 7.86 16.92 3.73
N ILE A 132 9.07 16.37 3.71
CA ILE A 132 9.36 14.95 3.99
C ILE A 132 9.87 14.85 5.43
N THR A 133 8.99 14.42 6.33
CA THR A 133 9.22 14.44 7.79
C THR A 133 10.35 13.52 8.24
N THR A 134 10.46 12.34 7.65
CA THR A 134 11.48 11.33 7.99
C THR A 134 12.89 11.77 7.65
N GLU A 135 13.05 12.58 6.59
CA GLU A 135 14.36 12.98 6.08
C GLU A 135 14.73 14.43 6.42
N GLY A 136 13.77 15.23 6.91
CA GLY A 136 13.99 16.67 7.12
C GLY A 136 14.26 17.41 5.81
N LYS A 137 13.65 16.96 4.70
CA LYS A 137 13.78 17.56 3.38
C LYS A 137 12.54 18.38 3.04
N ALA A 138 12.76 19.55 2.44
CA ALA A 138 11.68 20.37 1.92
C ALA A 138 11.92 20.76 0.45
N TYR A 139 10.83 20.78 -0.31
CA TYR A 139 10.80 21.23 -1.69
C TYR A 139 9.80 22.37 -1.86
N TRP A 140 10.12 23.28 -2.76
CA TRP A 140 9.27 24.41 -3.16
C TRP A 140 9.55 24.73 -4.62
N GLU A 141 8.51 24.98 -5.41
CA GLU A 141 8.65 25.30 -6.85
C GLU A 141 9.54 24.28 -7.58
N LYS A 142 9.35 22.99 -7.27
CA LYS A 142 10.08 21.85 -7.85
C LYS A 142 11.57 21.77 -7.50
N ARG A 143 12.03 22.56 -6.52
CA ARG A 143 13.44 22.61 -6.09
C ARG A 143 13.58 22.23 -4.63
N VAL A 144 14.67 21.55 -4.31
CA VAL A 144 15.07 21.32 -2.92
C VAL A 144 15.40 22.67 -2.30
N ILE A 145 14.71 23.02 -1.21
CA ILE A 145 15.00 24.24 -0.44
C ILE A 145 15.77 23.93 0.83
N LEU A 146 15.54 22.75 1.42
CA LEU A 146 16.22 22.28 2.63
C LEU A 146 16.51 20.79 2.48
N ASN A 147 17.70 20.37 2.90
CA ASN A 147 18.13 18.99 2.84
C ASN A 147 18.73 18.55 4.19
N GLY A 148 18.00 17.72 4.94
CA GLY A 148 18.45 17.21 6.23
C GLY A 148 18.36 18.24 7.38
N MET A 149 17.43 19.18 7.31
CA MET A 149 17.22 20.14 8.39
C MET A 149 16.60 19.44 9.61
N LYS A 150 17.10 19.75 10.81
CA LYS A 150 16.60 19.21 12.08
C LYS A 150 16.41 20.31 13.12
N GLY A 151 15.66 19.98 14.18
CA GLY A 151 15.43 20.86 15.33
C GLY A 151 14.41 21.96 15.06
N LYS A 152 14.46 23.03 15.86
CA LYS A 152 13.38 24.03 15.96
C LYS A 152 13.04 24.77 14.67
N LEU A 153 13.99 24.95 13.75
CA LEU A 153 13.70 25.59 12.46
C LEU A 153 12.88 24.67 11.55
N TRP A 154 13.17 23.37 11.58
CA TRP A 154 12.39 22.34 10.88
C TRP A 154 10.99 22.22 11.48
N GLU A 155 10.90 22.13 12.81
CA GLU A 155 9.63 22.08 13.53
C GLU A 155 8.76 23.31 13.22
N LEU A 156 9.34 24.51 13.18
CA LEU A 156 8.62 25.73 12.80
C LEU A 156 8.07 25.65 11.37
N LEU A 157 8.85 25.18 10.40
CA LEU A 157 8.38 25.02 9.01
C LEU A 157 7.26 23.97 8.92
N LEU A 158 7.40 22.86 9.65
CA LEU A 158 6.40 21.80 9.73
C LEU A 158 5.09 22.32 10.31
N LEU A 159 5.14 23.03 11.44
CA LEU A 159 3.98 23.64 12.07
C LEU A 159 3.31 24.66 11.15
N LEU A 160 4.08 25.47 10.42
CA LEU A 160 3.54 26.41 9.44
C LEU A 160 2.79 25.68 8.31
N GLY A 161 3.35 24.58 7.80
CA GLY A 161 2.68 23.75 6.80
C GLY A 161 1.40 23.08 7.31
N GLN A 162 1.43 22.54 8.54
CA GLN A 162 0.28 21.90 9.17
C GLN A 162 -0.85 22.90 9.44
N ASN A 163 -0.51 24.08 9.98
CA ASN A 163 -1.48 25.10 10.37
C ASN A 163 -2.00 25.93 9.19
N ALA A 164 -1.26 26.00 8.08
CA ALA A 164 -1.72 26.67 6.86
C ALA A 164 -3.02 26.07 6.30
N ARG A 165 -3.22 24.74 6.40
CA ARG A 165 -4.47 24.08 5.98
C ARG A 165 -5.71 24.64 6.70
N ARG A 166 -5.53 25.10 7.94
CA ARG A 166 -6.59 25.65 8.79
C ARG A 166 -6.55 27.18 8.84
N HIS A 167 -5.64 27.82 8.09
CA HIS A 167 -5.34 29.24 8.20
C HIS A 167 -5.05 29.67 9.64
N SER A 168 -4.45 28.77 10.42
CA SER A 168 -4.11 29.00 11.82
C SER A 168 -2.71 29.61 11.91
N CYS A 169 -2.50 30.44 12.93
CA CYS A 169 -1.20 30.98 13.23
C CYS A 169 -0.35 29.93 13.97
N VAL A 170 0.96 30.04 13.85
CA VAL A 170 1.94 29.34 14.68
C VAL A 170 2.56 30.37 15.61
N GLY A 171 2.42 30.14 16.91
CA GLY A 171 2.97 30.95 17.98
C GLY A 171 4.11 30.27 18.72
N GLU A 172 4.55 30.93 19.79
CA GLU A 172 5.63 30.45 20.65
C GLU A 172 5.25 29.15 21.39
N ILE A 173 4.01 29.05 21.86
CA ILE A 173 3.49 27.87 22.57
C ILE A 173 3.51 26.62 21.67
N ASP A 174 3.27 26.79 20.37
CA ASP A 174 3.28 25.66 19.43
C ASP A 174 4.69 25.10 19.21
N LEU A 175 5.70 25.97 19.20
CA LEU A 175 7.10 25.59 18.94
C LEU A 175 7.85 25.22 20.23
N TYR A 176 7.44 25.77 21.37
CA TYR A 176 8.07 25.64 22.68
C TYR A 176 7.02 25.37 23.77
N PRO A 177 6.36 24.20 23.77
CA PRO A 177 5.29 23.91 24.71
C PRO A 177 5.76 23.81 26.17
N ASP A 178 6.98 23.30 26.39
CA ASP A 178 7.48 22.96 27.74
C ASP A 178 8.57 23.92 28.26
N ALA A 179 8.86 24.99 27.53
CA ALA A 179 10.00 25.83 27.85
C ALA A 179 9.56 27.23 28.30
N ASP A 180 10.20 27.72 29.36
CA ASP A 180 10.06 29.09 29.87
C ASP A 180 10.85 30.03 28.95
N VAL A 181 10.38 30.13 27.71
CA VAL A 181 11.11 30.79 26.64
C VAL A 181 10.88 32.28 26.68
N SER A 182 11.98 33.05 26.68
CA SER A 182 11.93 34.49 26.48
C SER A 182 11.24 34.78 25.14
N GLY A 183 10.21 35.63 25.16
CA GLY A 183 9.40 35.91 23.99
C GLY A 183 10.15 36.38 22.73
N SER A 184 11.45 36.68 22.79
CA SER A 184 12.29 36.97 21.61
C SER A 184 12.75 35.73 20.82
N ALA A 185 12.57 34.52 21.35
CA ALA A 185 13.03 33.30 20.70
C ALA A 185 12.28 32.98 19.41
N MET A 186 10.95 33.15 19.41
CA MET A 186 10.12 32.92 18.22
C MET A 186 10.51 33.83 17.04
N GLY A 187 10.74 35.12 17.32
CA GLY A 187 11.20 36.07 16.31
C GLY A 187 12.60 35.74 15.77
N THR A 188 13.48 35.23 16.64
CA THR A 188 14.83 34.78 16.25
C THR A 188 14.77 33.51 15.38
N ALA A 189 13.93 32.54 15.76
CA ALA A 189 13.69 31.32 14.99
C ALA A 189 13.13 31.65 13.60
N TRP A 190 12.13 32.52 13.53
CA TRP A 190 11.60 32.99 12.25
C TRP A 190 12.67 33.69 11.40
N ASN A 191 13.44 34.63 11.97
CA ASN A 191 14.47 35.33 11.22
C ASN A 191 15.56 34.39 10.67
N ARG A 192 15.89 33.32 11.40
CA ARG A 192 16.82 32.28 10.93
C ARG A 192 16.21 31.44 9.82
N LEU A 193 14.96 30.98 9.99
CA LEU A 193 14.24 30.22 8.96
C LEU A 193 14.08 31.04 7.68
N LYS A 194 13.66 32.31 7.79
CA LYS A 194 13.51 33.25 6.67
C LYS A 194 14.79 33.39 5.82
N LYS A 195 15.97 33.32 6.42
CA LYS A 195 17.26 33.41 5.68
C LYS A 195 17.56 32.17 4.84
N GLN A 196 16.95 31.04 5.15
CA GLN A 196 17.17 29.76 4.49
C GLN A 196 16.09 29.43 3.47
N LEU A 197 14.91 30.04 3.59
CA LEU A 197 13.81 29.87 2.64
C LEU A 197 13.99 30.76 1.40
N PRO A 198 13.57 30.29 0.20
CA PRO A 198 13.51 31.15 -0.98
C PRO A 198 12.59 32.35 -0.78
N VAL A 199 12.86 33.42 -1.53
CA VAL A 199 12.08 34.66 -1.48
C VAL A 199 10.63 34.46 -1.86
N THR A 200 10.35 33.54 -2.78
CA THR A 200 8.99 33.19 -3.20
C THR A 200 8.18 32.57 -2.06
N LEU A 201 8.80 31.73 -1.23
CA LEU A 201 8.13 31.06 -0.11
C LEU A 201 8.02 31.95 1.13
N TRP A 202 9.08 32.61 1.60
CA TRP A 202 8.98 33.36 2.86
C TRP A 202 8.08 34.60 2.75
N LYS A 203 7.88 35.16 1.54
CA LYS A 203 6.88 36.21 1.29
C LYS A 203 5.44 35.75 1.54
N MET A 204 5.17 34.44 1.41
CA MET A 204 3.86 33.86 1.72
C MET A 204 3.62 33.72 3.22
N VAL A 205 4.68 33.80 4.05
CA VAL A 205 4.54 33.79 5.50
C VAL A 205 4.33 35.22 6.00
N GLN A 206 3.17 35.45 6.57
CA GLN A 206 2.77 36.74 7.13
C GLN A 206 2.79 36.70 8.66
N LYS A 207 2.89 37.87 9.29
CA LYS A 207 2.66 37.97 10.73
C LYS A 207 1.17 37.78 11.02
N GLY A 208 0.86 37.02 12.06
CA GLY A 208 -0.50 36.86 12.57
C GLY A 208 -0.99 38.11 13.30
N ARG A 209 -2.23 38.04 13.80
CA ARG A 209 -2.84 39.14 14.59
C ARG A 209 -2.17 39.33 15.94
N GLU A 210 -1.73 38.22 16.54
CA GLU A 210 -1.03 38.22 17.81
C GLU A 210 0.47 38.46 17.61
N SER A 211 1.10 39.11 18.59
CA SER A 211 2.53 39.42 18.54
C SER A 211 3.34 38.13 18.34
N LYS A 212 4.29 38.17 17.39
CA LYS A 212 5.25 37.07 17.11
C LYS A 212 4.63 35.75 16.69
N THR A 213 3.40 35.79 16.20
CA THR A 213 2.79 34.66 15.52
C THR A 213 2.97 34.79 14.00
N TYR A 214 3.02 33.64 13.31
CA TYR A 214 3.23 33.59 11.86
C TYR A 214 2.21 32.68 11.21
N ILE A 215 1.74 33.07 10.03
CA ILE A 215 0.77 32.32 9.23
C ILE A 215 1.33 32.13 7.84
N LEU A 216 1.36 30.88 7.36
CA LEU A 216 1.69 30.58 5.98
C LEU A 216 0.42 30.69 5.13
N LYS A 217 0.37 31.69 4.24
CA LYS A 217 -0.71 31.89 3.28
C LYS A 217 -0.44 31.08 2.02
N LEU A 218 -0.65 29.78 2.13
CA LEU A 218 -0.61 28.87 0.99
C LEU A 218 -1.94 28.09 0.95
N ASP A 219 -2.42 27.79 -0.26
CA ASP A 219 -3.59 26.93 -0.40
C ASP A 219 -3.25 25.52 0.12
N SER A 220 -4.20 24.91 0.82
CA SER A 220 -4.08 23.52 1.31
C SER A 220 -3.72 22.51 0.23
N SER A 221 -4.18 22.72 -1.01
CA SER A 221 -3.88 21.90 -2.19
C SER A 221 -2.42 21.99 -2.64
N GLN A 222 -1.71 23.04 -2.22
CA GLN A 222 -0.30 23.26 -2.51
C GLN A 222 0.61 22.78 -1.38
N ILE A 223 0.08 22.15 -0.32
CA ILE A 223 0.85 21.67 0.83
C ILE A 223 0.76 20.15 0.94
N HIS A 224 1.88 19.50 0.73
CA HIS A 224 2.04 18.06 0.85
C HIS A 224 3.02 17.74 1.99
N ILE A 225 2.59 16.94 2.96
CA ILE A 225 3.40 16.55 4.11
C ILE A 225 3.41 15.02 4.13
N PHE A 226 4.61 14.45 4.07
CA PHE A 226 4.87 13.01 3.98
C PHE A 226 5.64 12.49 5.17
#